data_AF-A0A7W1LC14-F1
#
_entry.id   AF-A0A7W1LC14-F1
#
_cell.length_a   1.000
_cell.length_b   1.000
_cell.length_c   1.000
_cell.angle_alpha   90.00
_cell.angle_beta   90.00
_cell.angle_gamma   90.00
#
_symmetry.space_group_name_H-M   'P 1'
#
loop_
_entity.id
_entity.type
_entity.pdbx_description
1 polymer ?
#
loop_
_entity_poly.entity_id
_entity_poly.type
_entity_poly.pdbx_seq_one_letter_code
_entity_poly.pdbx_strand_id
1 'polypeptide(L)'
;MNTKHEKSFVDYDRTYETNVVGLRGIVYFAVGLFLLIVITFGLMLVLQNVMEDQASETKDVKSPMMMNERENLPPEPRLQAAPGFGMDSEQGRVNMELKAPQSEYREMERQWEKLWADGQKDAKTGTVVTLPIDEAKRKFLEENMKTPSGEQSEKSMDESRSIVS
;
A
#
# COMPACT_ATOMS: atom_id res chain seq x y z
N MET A 1 33.34 -59.25 -15.21
CA MET A 1 32.80 -60.62 -15.22
C MET A 1 31.29 -60.56 -15.14
N ASN A 2 30.63 -61.14 -16.14
CA ASN A 2 29.21 -61.05 -16.41
C ASN A 2 28.53 -62.31 -15.84
N THR A 3 27.86 -62.21 -14.69
CA THR A 3 27.11 -63.34 -14.11
C THR A 3 25.68 -63.28 -14.62
N LYS A 4 25.46 -63.95 -15.76
CA LYS A 4 24.12 -64.29 -16.27
C LYS A 4 23.37 -65.05 -15.18
N HIS A 5 22.10 -64.71 -15.01
CA HIS A 5 21.10 -65.34 -14.14
C HIS A 5 21.43 -66.78 -13.75
N GLU A 6 21.97 -66.95 -12.55
CA GLU A 6 22.12 -68.25 -11.92
C GLU A 6 20.71 -68.67 -11.48
N LYS A 7 20.19 -69.76 -12.06
CA LYS A 7 18.91 -70.34 -11.63
C LYS A 7 19.10 -70.76 -10.17
N SER A 8 18.42 -70.10 -9.24
CA SER A 8 18.47 -70.50 -7.83
C SER A 8 17.79 -71.87 -7.71
N PHE A 9 18.60 -72.91 -7.54
CA PHE A 9 18.08 -74.22 -7.17
C PHE A 9 17.58 -74.14 -5.73
N VAL A 10 16.34 -74.58 -5.50
CA VAL A 10 15.75 -74.65 -4.16
C VAL A 10 16.49 -75.73 -3.39
N ASP A 11 17.31 -75.31 -2.41
CA ASP A 11 18.01 -76.18 -1.48
C ASP A 11 17.05 -76.56 -0.34
N TYR A 12 16.49 -77.77 -0.40
CA TYR A 12 15.48 -78.25 0.57
C TYR A 12 16.05 -78.48 1.98
N ASP A 13 17.38 -78.49 2.16
CA ASP A 13 18.03 -78.62 3.47
C ASP A 13 18.14 -77.29 4.23
N ARG A 14 17.82 -76.15 3.59
CA ARG A 14 17.81 -74.84 4.23
C ARG A 14 16.39 -74.32 4.40
N THR A 15 16.04 -73.90 5.62
CA THR A 15 14.72 -73.36 5.96
C THR A 15 14.46 -71.94 5.42
N TYR A 16 15.40 -71.34 4.68
CA TYR A 16 15.25 -70.00 4.09
C TYR A 16 15.98 -69.86 2.76
N GLU A 17 15.39 -69.11 1.83
CA GLU A 17 16.00 -68.76 0.55
C GLU A 17 17.02 -67.62 0.72
N THR A 18 18.22 -67.78 0.16
CA THR A 18 19.22 -66.70 0.13
C THR A 18 18.88 -65.72 -0.99
N ASN A 19 18.33 -64.57 -0.62
CA ASN A 19 17.98 -63.53 -1.58
C ASN A 19 19.26 -62.76 -2.00
N VAL A 20 19.80 -63.04 -3.18
CA VAL A 20 21.02 -62.39 -3.67
C VAL A 20 20.64 -61.01 -4.21
N VAL A 21 20.62 -60.01 -3.34
CA VAL A 21 20.28 -58.63 -3.71
C VAL A 21 21.39 -58.06 -4.60
N GLY A 22 21.01 -57.56 -5.78
CA GLY A 22 21.90 -56.89 -6.72
C GLY A 22 22.37 -55.51 -6.25
N LEU A 23 23.17 -55.47 -5.18
CA LEU A 23 23.74 -54.27 -4.55
C LEU A 23 24.35 -53.30 -5.56
N ARG A 24 25.03 -53.82 -6.58
CA ARG A 24 25.69 -53.02 -7.61
C ARG A 24 24.69 -52.20 -8.44
N GLY A 25 23.51 -52.75 -8.74
CA GLY A 25 22.46 -52.03 -9.47
C GLY A 25 21.86 -50.90 -8.63
N ILE A 26 21.62 -51.17 -7.35
CA ILE A 26 21.09 -50.19 -6.39
C ILE A 26 22.07 -49.02 -6.23
N VAL A 27 23.37 -49.31 -6.10
CA VAL A 27 24.40 -48.26 -5.96
C VAL A 27 24.49 -47.39 -7.21
N TYR A 28 24.50 -47.98 -8.42
CA TYR A 28 24.51 -47.17 -9.65
C TYR A 28 23.24 -46.34 -9.81
N PHE A 29 22.08 -46.88 -9.41
CA PHE A 29 20.82 -46.13 -9.43
C PHE A 29 20.86 -44.95 -8.46
N ALA A 30 21.35 -45.14 -7.23
CA ALA A 30 21.47 -44.08 -6.24
C ALA A 30 22.43 -42.97 -6.70
N VAL A 31 23.58 -43.34 -7.27
CA VAL A 31 24.54 -42.37 -7.83
C VAL A 31 23.94 -41.61 -9.01
N GLY A 32 23.24 -42.30 -9.91
CA GLY A 32 22.56 -41.66 -11.04
C GLY A 32 21.47 -40.67 -10.59
N LEU A 33 20.65 -41.06 -9.61
CA LEU A 33 19.62 -40.21 -9.03
C LEU A 33 20.23 -38.98 -8.34
N PHE A 34 21.31 -39.17 -7.57
CA PHE A 34 22.01 -38.08 -6.91
C PHE A 34 22.58 -37.08 -7.94
N LEU A 35 23.19 -37.58 -9.02
CA LEU A 35 23.75 -36.75 -10.08
C LEU A 35 22.65 -35.94 -10.79
N LEU A 36 21.49 -36.54 -11.05
CA LEU A 36 20.33 -35.86 -11.60
C LEU A 36 19.81 -34.74 -10.68
N ILE A 37 19.75 -34.99 -9.37
CA ILE A 37 19.38 -33.97 -8.38
C ILE A 37 20.36 -32.80 -8.42
N VAL A 38 21.66 -33.06 -8.39
CA VAL A 38 22.68 -31.99 -8.44
C VAL A 38 22.57 -31.17 -9.72
N ILE A 39 22.37 -31.81 -10.87
CA ILE A 39 22.19 -31.12 -12.16
C ILE A 39 20.94 -30.24 -12.12
N THR A 40 19.80 -30.77 -11.69
CA THR A 40 18.53 -30.03 -11.65
C THR A 40 18.60 -28.81 -10.73
N PHE A 41 19.18 -28.95 -9.54
CA PHE A 41 19.45 -27.82 -8.65
C PHE A 41 20.41 -26.79 -9.27
N GLY A 42 21.47 -27.25 -9.96
CA GLY A 42 22.38 -26.37 -10.68
C GLY A 42 21.68 -25.55 -11.77
N LEU A 43 20.82 -26.19 -12.58
CA LEU A 43 20.01 -25.49 -13.58
C LEU A 43 19.04 -24.48 -12.95
N MET A 44 18.40 -24.85 -11.83
CA MET A 44 17.50 -23.94 -11.11
C MET A 44 18.23 -22.70 -10.58
N LEU A 45 19.44 -22.87 -10.04
CA LEU A 45 20.27 -21.74 -9.59
C LEU A 45 20.66 -20.82 -10.74
N VAL A 46 21.03 -21.38 -11.90
CA VAL A 46 21.34 -20.58 -13.10
C VAL A 46 20.11 -19.81 -13.57
N LEU A 47 18.95 -20.47 -13.65
CA LEU A 47 17.69 -19.83 -14.04
C LEU A 47 17.31 -18.71 -13.07
N GLN A 48 17.46 -18.95 -11.75
CA GLN A 48 17.20 -17.94 -10.74
C GLN A 48 18.08 -16.71 -10.93
N ASN A 49 19.39 -16.88 -11.16
CA ASN A 49 20.30 -15.76 -11.40
C ASN A 49 19.89 -14.94 -12.62
N VAL A 50 19.50 -15.60 -13.73
CA VAL A 50 19.02 -14.90 -14.94
C VAL A 50 17.75 -14.10 -14.65
N MET A 51 16.81 -14.67 -13.89
CA MET A 51 15.59 -13.96 -13.50
C MET A 51 15.88 -12.80 -12.53
N GLU A 52 16.85 -12.96 -11.63
CA GLU A 52 17.25 -11.92 -10.69
C GLU A 52 17.93 -10.75 -11.40
N ASP A 53 18.78 -11.02 -12.38
CA ASP A 53 19.38 -9.99 -13.24
C ASP A 53 18.29 -9.18 -13.96
N GLN A 54 17.34 -9.85 -14.61
CA GLN A 54 16.20 -9.18 -15.27
C GLN A 54 15.30 -8.40 -14.28
N ALA A 55 15.06 -8.97 -13.10
CA ALA A 55 14.31 -8.29 -12.06
C ALA A 55 15.07 -7.04 -11.56
N SER A 56 16.39 -7.11 -11.43
CA SER A 56 17.22 -5.98 -11.00
C SER A 56 17.17 -4.81 -11.98
N GLU A 57 17.14 -5.09 -13.28
CA GLU A 57 16.99 -4.08 -14.33
C GLU A 57 15.60 -3.41 -14.31
N THR A 58 14.58 -4.11 -13.82
CA THR A 58 13.20 -3.61 -13.75
C THR A 58 12.78 -3.06 -12.39
N LYS A 59 13.59 -3.25 -11.33
CA LYS A 59 13.31 -2.75 -9.96
C LYS A 59 13.18 -1.23 -9.88
N ASP A 60 13.87 -0.49 -10.74
CA ASP A 60 13.77 0.98 -10.78
C ASP A 60 12.49 1.47 -11.49
N VAL A 61 11.78 0.59 -12.20
CA VAL A 61 10.50 0.91 -12.81
C VAL A 61 9.41 0.77 -11.75
N LYS A 62 9.19 1.83 -10.97
CA LYS A 62 8.03 1.93 -10.06
C LYS A 62 6.75 1.69 -10.86
N SER A 63 6.11 0.53 -10.64
CA SER A 63 4.80 0.25 -11.24
C SER A 63 3.81 1.34 -10.81
N PRO A 64 3.03 1.91 -11.73
CA PRO A 64 2.02 2.92 -11.39
C PRO A 64 0.90 2.36 -10.49
N MET A 65 0.82 1.04 -10.32
CA MET A 65 -0.07 0.36 -9.37
C MET A 65 0.60 0.00 -8.04
N MET A 66 1.89 0.30 -7.87
CA MET A 66 2.58 0.07 -6.60
C MET A 66 2.07 1.11 -5.60
N MET A 67 1.20 0.68 -4.69
CA MET A 67 0.67 1.55 -3.63
C MET A 67 1.84 2.12 -2.83
N ASN A 68 1.88 3.44 -2.69
CA ASN A 68 2.81 4.06 -1.75
C ASN A 68 2.52 3.56 -0.33
N GLU A 69 3.52 3.56 0.56
CA GLU A 69 3.31 3.17 1.97
C GLU A 69 2.15 3.93 2.64
N ARG A 70 1.83 5.13 2.14
CA ARG A 70 0.67 5.95 2.54
C ARG A 70 -0.69 5.40 2.07
N GLU A 71 -0.74 4.81 0.88
CA GLU A 71 -1.94 4.25 0.24
C GLU A 71 -2.27 2.85 0.75
N ASN A 72 -1.27 2.14 1.30
CA ASN A 72 -1.45 0.84 1.95
C ASN A 72 -2.07 0.97 3.36
N LEU A 73 -2.15 2.18 3.89
CA LEU A 73 -2.78 2.42 5.18
C LEU A 73 -4.30 2.61 4.99
N PRO A 74 -5.14 2.09 5.90
CA PRO A 74 -6.60 2.20 5.79
C PRO A 74 -7.05 3.67 5.64
N PRO A 75 -8.14 3.97 4.92
CA PRO A 75 -8.61 5.35 4.75
C PRO A 75 -8.89 6.02 6.11
N GLU A 76 -8.69 7.33 6.21
CA GLU A 76 -9.10 8.10 7.40
C GLU A 76 -10.64 8.05 7.55
N PRO A 77 -11.20 7.97 8.77
CA PRO A 77 -10.63 8.26 10.09
C PRO A 77 -9.88 7.08 10.73
N ARG A 78 -8.60 7.28 11.06
CA ARG A 78 -7.78 6.31 11.79
C ARG A 78 -7.82 6.59 13.29
N LEU A 79 -7.49 5.57 14.09
CA LEU A 79 -7.18 5.78 15.50
C LEU A 79 -5.98 6.74 15.60
N GLN A 80 -6.07 7.77 16.45
CA GLN A 80 -5.01 8.77 16.61
C GLN A 80 -3.66 8.16 17.05
N ALA A 81 -3.69 6.97 17.67
CA ALA A 81 -2.52 6.20 18.07
C ALA A 81 -1.95 5.29 16.96
N ALA A 82 -2.54 5.28 15.76
CA ALA A 82 -2.04 4.47 14.66
C ALA A 82 -0.74 5.08 14.09
N PRO A 83 0.27 4.24 13.79
CA PRO A 83 1.50 4.71 13.17
C PRO A 83 1.19 5.39 11.82
N GLY A 84 1.81 6.55 11.59
CA GLY A 84 1.56 7.42 10.44
C GLY A 84 0.42 8.44 10.61
N PHE A 85 -0.26 8.51 11.77
CA PHE A 85 -1.33 9.49 12.00
C PHE A 85 -0.79 10.92 12.09
N GLY A 86 -1.37 11.82 11.31
CA GLY A 86 -0.96 13.22 11.29
C GLY A 86 -1.87 14.06 10.42
N MET A 87 -1.90 15.36 10.70
CA MET A 87 -2.73 16.33 10.00
C MET A 87 -1.87 17.10 8.99
N ASP A 88 -2.39 17.29 7.78
CA ASP A 88 -1.73 18.14 6.79
C ASP A 88 -2.02 19.62 7.12
N SER A 89 -0.96 20.40 7.32
CA SER A 89 -1.01 21.85 7.53
C SER A 89 -0.34 22.57 6.37
N GLU A 90 -0.60 23.88 6.22
CA GLU A 90 0.09 24.72 5.22
C GLU A 90 1.63 24.66 5.30
N GLN A 91 2.19 24.32 6.45
CA GLN A 91 3.63 24.21 6.72
C GLN A 91 4.17 22.77 6.56
N GLY A 92 3.31 21.82 6.18
CA GLY A 92 3.63 20.40 6.08
C GLY A 92 2.84 19.54 7.06
N ARG A 93 3.08 18.22 7.01
CA ARG A 93 2.38 17.22 7.82
C ARG A 93 2.86 17.25 9.27
N VAL A 94 1.94 17.50 10.19
CA VAL A 94 2.20 17.46 11.63
C VAL A 94 1.96 16.03 12.12
N ASN A 95 3.01 15.34 12.55
CA ASN A 95 2.87 14.01 13.17
C ASN A 95 2.12 14.14 14.52
N MET A 96 1.06 13.34 14.68
CA MET A 96 0.20 13.35 15.86
C MET A 96 0.18 12.01 16.63
N GLU A 97 0.99 11.04 16.22
CA GLU A 97 1.03 9.69 16.80
C GLU A 97 1.31 9.68 18.31
N LEU A 98 2.17 10.59 18.78
CA LEU A 98 2.62 10.71 20.17
C LEU A 98 2.01 11.91 20.90
N LYS A 99 1.12 12.67 20.26
CA LYS A 99 0.52 13.85 20.86
C LYS A 99 -0.77 13.49 21.60
N ALA A 100 -1.16 14.35 22.55
CA ALA A 100 -2.39 14.15 23.30
C ALA A 100 -3.61 14.14 22.36
N PRO A 101 -4.69 13.40 22.65
CA PRO A 101 -5.85 13.30 21.76
C PRO A 101 -6.47 14.64 21.34
N GLN A 102 -6.35 15.63 22.21
CA GLN A 102 -6.85 16.99 22.02
C GLN A 102 -5.99 17.83 21.07
N SER A 103 -4.82 17.34 20.63
CA SER A 103 -3.88 18.12 19.83
C SER A 103 -4.38 18.37 18.42
N GLU A 104 -5.13 17.43 17.84
CA GLU A 104 -5.75 17.58 16.53
C GLU A 104 -6.69 18.78 16.52
N TYR A 105 -7.61 18.82 17.49
CA TYR A 105 -8.55 19.93 17.66
C TYR A 105 -7.82 21.26 17.83
N ARG A 106 -6.77 21.31 18.65
CA ARG A 106 -5.99 22.54 18.88
C ARG A 106 -5.25 23.04 17.65
N GLU A 107 -4.68 22.15 16.83
CA GLU A 107 -4.03 22.58 15.59
C GLU A 107 -5.05 23.05 14.56
N MET A 108 -6.19 22.37 14.46
CA MET A 108 -7.31 22.79 13.61
C MET A 108 -7.83 24.16 14.05
N GLU A 109 -8.04 24.38 15.35
CA GLU A 109 -8.47 25.65 15.92
C GLU A 109 -7.48 26.77 15.59
N ARG A 110 -6.16 26.53 15.72
CA ARG A 110 -5.13 27.52 15.33
C ARG A 110 -5.15 27.83 13.83
N GLN A 111 -5.32 26.82 12.98
CA GLN A 111 -5.43 27.04 11.54
C GLN A 111 -6.66 27.88 11.24
N TRP A 112 -7.78 27.58 11.90
CA TRP A 112 -9.02 28.34 11.78
C TRP A 112 -8.86 29.78 12.24
N GLU A 113 -8.24 30.02 13.40
CA GLU A 113 -7.96 31.37 13.91
C GLU A 113 -7.12 32.19 12.92
N LYS A 114 -6.08 31.59 12.33
CA LYS A 114 -5.26 32.24 11.29
C LYS A 114 -6.08 32.57 10.05
N LEU A 115 -6.86 31.61 9.55
CA LEU A 115 -7.74 31.83 8.39
C LEU A 115 -8.77 32.91 8.67
N TRP A 116 -9.27 33.01 9.91
CA TRP A 116 -10.23 34.03 10.29
C TRP A 116 -9.58 35.42 10.35
N ALA A 117 -8.36 35.52 10.87
CA ALA A 117 -7.63 36.78 10.98
C ALA A 117 -7.16 37.30 9.62
N ASP A 118 -6.52 36.45 8.82
CA ASP A 118 -5.76 36.87 7.63
C ASP A 118 -6.46 36.54 6.30
N GLY A 119 -7.47 35.65 6.33
CA GLY A 119 -8.03 35.04 5.12
C GLY A 119 -7.05 34.12 4.41
N GLN A 120 -7.45 33.61 3.24
CA GLN A 120 -6.63 32.73 2.42
C GLN A 120 -6.70 33.15 0.96
N LYS A 121 -5.54 33.19 0.31
CA LYS A 121 -5.41 33.39 -1.14
C LYS A 121 -4.82 32.14 -1.75
N ASP A 122 -5.35 31.74 -2.89
CA ASP A 122 -4.78 30.62 -3.64
C ASP A 122 -3.39 31.03 -4.15
N ALA A 123 -2.37 30.27 -3.75
CA ALA A 123 -0.98 30.54 -4.09
C ALA A 123 -0.69 30.50 -5.60
N LYS A 124 -1.51 29.80 -6.39
CA LYS A 124 -1.32 29.67 -7.85
C LYS A 124 -2.03 30.76 -8.65
N THR A 125 -3.25 31.10 -8.27
CA THR A 125 -4.08 32.03 -9.04
C THR A 125 -4.15 33.43 -8.44
N GLY A 126 -3.72 33.61 -7.19
CA GLY A 126 -3.85 34.87 -6.45
C GLY A 126 -5.31 35.20 -6.09
N THR A 127 -6.26 34.31 -6.40
CA THR A 127 -7.68 34.49 -6.12
C THR A 127 -7.91 34.39 -4.61
N VAL A 128 -8.71 35.30 -4.05
CA VAL A 128 -9.11 35.24 -2.64
C VAL A 128 -10.06 34.05 -2.48
N VAL A 129 -9.64 33.04 -1.71
CA VAL A 129 -10.45 31.86 -1.40
C VAL A 129 -11.32 32.14 -0.19
N THR A 130 -10.75 32.75 0.86
CA THR A 130 -11.45 33.19 2.06
C THR A 130 -11.01 34.61 2.43
N LEU A 131 -11.95 35.41 2.94
CA LEU A 131 -11.72 36.80 3.29
C LEU A 131 -12.16 37.02 4.75
N PRO A 132 -11.42 37.81 5.56
CA PRO A 132 -11.86 38.18 6.89
C PRO A 132 -13.23 38.88 6.86
N ILE A 133 -14.06 38.61 7.86
CA ILE A 133 -15.46 39.08 7.89
C ILE A 133 -15.55 40.61 7.78
N ASP A 134 -14.63 41.34 8.40
CA ASP A 134 -14.66 42.80 8.38
C ASP A 134 -14.28 43.36 7.00
N GLU A 135 -13.34 42.72 6.31
CA GLU A 135 -13.01 43.05 4.92
C GLU A 135 -14.15 42.67 3.98
N ALA A 136 -14.81 41.53 4.22
CA ALA A 136 -15.96 41.09 3.45
C ALA A 136 -17.12 42.07 3.56
N LYS A 137 -17.42 42.56 4.77
CA LYS A 137 -18.44 43.60 4.99
C LYS A 137 -18.12 44.88 4.25
N ARG A 138 -16.86 45.33 4.28
CA ARG A 138 -16.43 46.55 3.57
C ARG A 138 -16.64 46.41 2.07
N LYS A 139 -16.13 45.34 1.47
CA LYS A 139 -16.31 45.07 0.03
C LYS A 139 -17.78 44.94 -0.35
N PHE A 140 -18.56 44.24 0.46
CA PHE A 140 -20.01 44.09 0.23
C PHE A 140 -20.75 45.44 0.23
N LEU A 141 -20.38 46.33 1.16
CA LEU A 141 -20.94 47.69 1.22
C LEU A 141 -20.46 48.58 0.06
N GLU A 142 -19.22 48.43 -0.38
CA GLU A 142 -18.66 49.13 -1.55
C GLU A 142 -19.33 48.70 -2.86
N GLU A 143 -19.63 47.41 -3.00
CA GLU A 143 -20.37 46.87 -4.15
C GLU A 143 -21.82 47.36 -4.23
N ASN A 144 -22.30 48.08 -3.20
CA ASN A 144 -23.57 48.80 -3.18
C ASN A 144 -24.74 47.90 -3.64
N MET A 145 -24.69 46.62 -3.24
CA MET A 145 -25.70 45.64 -3.61
C MET A 145 -27.04 46.11 -3.06
N LYS A 146 -28.00 46.33 -3.96
CA LYS A 146 -29.38 46.58 -3.57
C LYS A 146 -29.89 45.30 -2.91
N THR A 147 -30.22 45.38 -1.63
CA THR A 147 -30.97 44.31 -0.96
C THR A 147 -32.19 43.98 -1.82
N PRO A 148 -32.41 42.72 -2.25
CA PRO A 148 -33.60 42.38 -3.00
C PRO A 148 -34.81 42.68 -2.11
N SER A 149 -35.54 43.75 -2.39
CA SER A 149 -36.75 44.10 -1.67
C SER A 149 -37.96 43.61 -2.47
N GLY A 150 -38.86 42.86 -1.84
CA GLY A 150 -40.10 42.34 -2.46
C GLY A 150 -40.04 40.86 -2.87
N GLU A 151 -40.76 40.48 -3.93
CA GLU A 151 -40.99 39.09 -4.38
C GLU A 151 -39.72 38.25 -4.58
N GLN A 152 -38.58 38.86 -4.93
CA GLN A 152 -37.30 38.16 -5.08
C GLN A 152 -36.73 37.66 -3.75
N SER A 153 -37.03 38.33 -2.63
CA SER A 153 -36.61 37.88 -1.30
C SER A 153 -37.48 36.73 -0.79
N GLU A 154 -38.77 36.72 -1.14
CA GLU A 154 -39.68 35.64 -0.75
C GLU A 154 -39.34 34.35 -1.51
N LYS A 155 -39.08 34.44 -2.82
CA LYS A 155 -38.66 33.28 -3.62
C LYS A 155 -37.35 32.65 -3.16
N SER A 156 -36.35 33.46 -2.81
CA SER A 156 -35.06 32.97 -2.32
C SER A 156 -35.15 32.39 -0.89
N MET A 157 -36.06 32.91 -0.05
CA MET A 157 -36.37 32.30 1.25
C MET A 157 -37.07 30.95 1.12
N ASP A 158 -38.04 30.82 0.22
CA ASP A 158 -38.75 29.56 -0.01
C ASP A 158 -37.84 28.49 -0.61
N GLU A 159 -36.95 28.89 -1.53
CA GLU A 159 -35.93 28.00 -2.10
C GLU A 159 -34.91 27.55 -1.04
N SER A 160 -34.53 28.44 -0.12
CA SER A 160 -33.63 28.07 0.99
C SER A 160 -34.30 27.13 2.00
N ARG A 161 -35.62 27.25 2.20
CA ARG A 161 -36.40 26.40 3.13
C ARG A 161 -36.64 24.99 2.59
N SER A 162 -36.71 24.81 1.27
CA SER A 162 -36.92 23.49 0.66
C SER A 162 -35.66 22.62 0.66
N ILE A 163 -34.47 23.23 0.75
CA ILE A 163 -33.19 22.51 0.72
C ILE A 163 -32.81 21.91 2.09
N VAL A 164 -33.44 22.37 3.17
CA VAL A 164 -33.13 21.93 4.55
C VAL A 164 -34.13 20.89 5.09
N SER A 165 -35.12 20.46 4.29
CA SER A 165 -36.10 19.44 4.68
C SER A 165 -35.73 18.03 4.20
#